data_AF-A0A4Y2W388-F1
#
_entry.id   AF-A0A4Y2W388-F1
#
_cell.length_a   1.000
_cell.length_b   1.000
_cell.length_c   1.000
_cell.angle_alpha   90.00
_cell.angle_beta   90.00
_cell.angle_gamma   90.00
#
_symmetry.space_group_name_H-M   'P 1'
#
loop_
_entity.id
_entity.type
_entity.pdbx_description
1 polymer ?
#
loop_
_entity_poly.entity_id
_entity_poly.type
_entity_poly.pdbx_seq_one_letter_code
_entity_poly.pdbx_strand_id
1 'polypeptide(L)'
;MNSFQAELAAINFAACWVMETNVKIKVFFDSKSSCEAIKSPEVKSNFVLSIKDNLYNAKDLVSFVWVKVHAGNRDNELADHFAKIASSCGTEMSIPAR
;
A
#
# COMPACT_ATOMS: atom_id res chain seq x y z
N MET A 1 -12.28 -8.97 -4.00
CA MET A 1 -11.80 -7.62 -3.60
C MET A 1 -11.34 -6.91 -4.86
N ASN A 2 -11.73 -5.65 -5.09
CA ASN A 2 -11.25 -4.92 -6.27
C ASN A 2 -9.83 -4.36 -6.04
N SER A 3 -9.10 -4.03 -7.12
CA SER A 3 -7.70 -3.56 -7.06
C SER A 3 -7.52 -2.37 -6.11
N PHE A 4 -8.49 -1.46 -6.08
CA PHE A 4 -8.48 -0.27 -5.21
C PHE A 4 -8.58 -0.62 -3.72
N GLN A 5 -9.51 -1.52 -3.35
CA GLN A 5 -9.65 -1.97 -1.96
C GLN A 5 -8.45 -2.79 -1.50
N ALA A 6 -7.90 -3.65 -2.37
CA ALA A 6 -6.75 -4.48 -2.04
C ALA A 6 -5.51 -3.62 -1.75
N GLU A 7 -5.29 -2.58 -2.55
CA GLU A 7 -4.15 -1.67 -2.35
C GLU A 7 -4.31 -0.80 -1.10
N LEU A 8 -5.51 -0.27 -0.85
CA LEU A 8 -5.78 0.44 0.41
C LEU A 8 -5.59 -0.47 1.63
N ALA A 9 -5.98 -1.74 1.54
CA ALA A 9 -5.73 -2.72 2.59
C ALA A 9 -4.22 -3.00 2.78
N ALA A 10 -3.45 -3.12 1.69
CA ALA A 10 -2.00 -3.31 1.76
C ALA A 10 -1.29 -2.09 2.37
N ILE A 11 -1.72 -0.87 2.02
CA ILE A 11 -1.21 0.37 2.62
C ILE A 11 -1.51 0.41 4.12
N ASN A 12 -2.72 0.03 4.52
CA ASN A 12 -3.09 -0.04 5.94
C ASN A 12 -2.23 -1.06 6.70
N PHE A 13 -2.05 -2.24 6.12
CA PHE A 13 -1.25 -3.30 6.71
C PHE A 13 0.20 -2.85 6.91
N ALA A 14 0.80 -2.24 5.89
CA ALA A 14 2.15 -1.70 5.98
C ALA A 14 2.28 -0.64 7.08
N ALA A 15 1.27 0.24 7.22
CA ALA A 15 1.23 1.26 8.28
C ALA A 15 1.17 0.63 9.68
N CYS A 16 0.30 -0.35 9.90
CA CYS A 16 0.21 -1.06 11.18
C CYS A 16 1.51 -1.81 11.49
N TRP A 17 2.05 -2.52 10.50
CA TRP A 17 3.26 -3.31 10.65
C TRP A 17 4.47 -2.47 11.05
N VAL A 18 4.67 -1.28 10.46
CA VAL A 18 5.77 -0.41 10.89
C VAL A 18 5.58 0.17 12.27
N MET A 19 4.34 0.43 12.71
CA MET A 19 4.07 0.90 14.06
C MET A 19 4.40 -0.19 15.10
N GLU A 20 4.14 -1.45 14.78
CA GLU A 20 4.45 -2.60 15.64
C GLU A 20 5.95 -2.92 15.67
N THR A 21 6.63 -2.82 14.53
CA THR A 21 8.03 -3.23 14.39
C THR A 21 9.04 -2.09 14.55
N ASN A 22 8.57 -0.84 14.47
CA ASN A 22 9.39 0.37 14.43
C ASN A 22 10.45 0.36 13.30
N VAL A 23 10.18 -0.35 12.21
CA VAL A 23 11.05 -0.44 11.04
C VAL A 23 10.64 0.62 10.01
N LYS A 24 11.63 1.30 9.43
CA LYS A 24 11.40 2.24 8.33
C LYS A 24 11.31 1.48 7.00
N ILE A 25 10.21 1.69 6.28
CA ILE A 25 9.98 1.07 4.96
C ILE A 25 9.68 2.10 3.89
N LYS A 26 9.82 1.66 2.64
CA LYS A 26 9.39 2.38 1.46
C LYS A 26 8.28 1.60 0.78
N VAL A 27 7.10 2.20 0.64
CA VAL A 27 5.94 1.60 -0.02
C VAL A 27 5.84 2.15 -1.44
N PHE A 28 5.90 1.27 -2.42
CA PHE A 28 5.68 1.59 -3.82
C PHE A 28 4.25 1.24 -4.20
N PHE A 29 3.57 2.17 -4.86
CA PHE A 29 2.19 1.95 -5.30
C PHE A 29 1.94 2.73 -6.59
N ASP A 30 1.10 2.19 -7.46
CA ASP A 30 0.90 2.69 -8.83
C ASP A 30 -0.51 3.22 -9.08
N SER A 31 -1.43 3.08 -8.13
CA SER A 31 -2.79 3.54 -8.31
C SER A 31 -2.97 5.00 -7.97
N LYS A 32 -3.33 5.74 -9.02
CA LYS A 32 -3.74 7.13 -8.91
C LYS A 32 -4.98 7.28 -8.02
N SER A 33 -5.95 6.38 -8.12
CA SER A 33 -7.19 6.48 -7.34
C SER A 33 -6.96 6.26 -5.84
N SER A 34 -6.07 5.34 -5.47
CA SER A 34 -5.66 5.12 -4.07
C SER A 34 -4.93 6.35 -3.52
N CYS A 35 -4.06 6.97 -4.33
CA CYS A 35 -3.43 8.24 -3.96
C CYS A 35 -4.45 9.36 -3.70
N GLU A 36 -5.42 9.50 -4.60
CA GLU A 36 -6.46 10.53 -4.53
C GLU A 36 -7.35 10.31 -3.31
N ALA A 37 -7.72 9.07 -3.01
CA ALA A 37 -8.53 8.74 -1.84
C ALA A 37 -7.83 9.08 -0.52
N ILE A 38 -6.54 8.76 -0.37
CA ILE A 38 -5.78 9.05 0.85
C ILE A 38 -5.57 10.57 1.02
N LYS A 39 -5.27 11.29 -0.07
CA LYS A 39 -5.02 12.74 -0.04
C LYS A 39 -6.30 13.56 0.07
N SER A 40 -7.45 13.02 -0.33
CA SER A 40 -8.71 13.75 -0.35
C SER A 40 -9.10 14.21 1.07
N PRO A 41 -9.38 15.52 1.27
CA PRO A 41 -9.88 16.04 2.53
C PRO A 41 -11.35 15.69 2.78
N GLU A 42 -12.11 15.31 1.74
CA GLU A 42 -13.57 15.11 1.80
C GLU A 42 -14.00 13.64 1.96
N VAL A 43 -13.08 12.77 2.38
CA VAL A 43 -13.40 11.35 2.59
C VAL A 43 -14.39 11.16 3.75
N LYS A 44 -15.52 10.49 3.46
CA LYS A 44 -16.54 10.12 4.45
C LYS A 44 -16.48 8.63 4.86
N SER A 45 -15.66 7.84 4.18
CA SER A 45 -15.54 6.40 4.44
C SER A 45 -14.71 6.16 5.70
N ASN A 46 -15.29 5.54 6.73
CA ASN A 46 -14.60 5.15 7.95
C ASN A 46 -13.36 4.31 7.68
N PHE A 47 -13.41 3.44 6.66
CA PHE A 47 -12.28 2.62 6.24
C PHE A 47 -11.10 3.48 5.76
N VAL A 48 -11.35 4.49 4.92
CA VAL A 48 -10.27 5.35 4.42
C VAL A 48 -9.77 6.31 5.51
N LEU A 49 -10.66 6.74 6.42
CA LEU A 49 -10.28 7.55 7.58
C LEU A 49 -9.33 6.80 8.53
N SER A 50 -9.60 5.53 8.85
CA SER A 50 -8.71 4.74 9.70
C SER A 50 -7.34 4.52 9.06
N ILE A 51 -7.30 4.33 7.74
CA ILE A 51 -6.03 4.25 6.99
C ILE A 51 -5.25 5.56 7.14
N LYS A 52 -5.91 6.70 6.94
CA LYS A 52 -5.25 8.01 7.06
C LYS A 52 -4.70 8.25 8.47
N ASP A 53 -5.41 7.82 9.51
CA ASP A 53 -4.94 7.93 10.89
C ASP A 53 -3.68 7.06 11.13
N ASN A 54 -3.72 5.80 10.71
CA ASN A 54 -2.56 4.90 10.78
C ASN A 54 -1.35 5.45 10.01
N LEU A 55 -1.58 6.04 8.82
CA LEU A 55 -0.52 6.69 8.05
C LEU A 55 0.04 7.94 8.71
N TYR A 56 -0.80 8.71 9.40
CA TYR A 56 -0.34 9.86 10.16
C TYR A 56 0.55 9.44 11.33
N ASN A 57 0.17 8.36 12.03
CA ASN A 57 0.97 7.79 13.12
C ASN A 57 2.27 7.15 12.61
N ALA A 58 2.26 6.58 11.41
CA ALA A 58 3.42 5.96 10.76
C ALA A 58 4.26 6.91 9.90
N LYS A 59 3.99 8.22 9.89
CA LYS A 59 4.55 9.19 8.91
C LYS A 59 6.08 9.25 8.87
N ASP A 60 6.74 8.97 10.00
CA ASP A 60 8.21 8.99 10.12
C ASP A 60 8.85 7.63 9.81
N LEU A 61 8.01 6.59 9.64
CA LEU A 61 8.39 5.20 9.38
C LEU A 61 8.07 4.75 7.96
N VAL A 62 7.03 5.30 7.34
CA VAL A 62 6.62 4.96 5.97
C VAL A 62 6.96 6.10 5.01
N SER A 63 7.73 5.77 3.98
CA SER A 63 7.93 6.63 2.81
C SER A 63 7.14 6.11 1.63
N PHE A 64 6.29 6.95 1.04
CA PHE A 64 5.50 6.61 -0.13
C PHE A 64 6.18 7.02 -1.44
N VAL A 65 6.26 6.10 -2.39
CA VAL A 65 6.74 6.38 -3.75
C VAL A 65 5.65 5.99 -4.74
N TRP A 66 5.10 6.99 -5.41
CA TRP A 66 4.19 6.77 -6.53
C TRP A 66 4.98 6.35 -7.76
N VAL A 67 4.65 5.18 -8.32
CA VAL A 67 5.28 4.63 -9.51
C VAL A 67 4.28 4.69 -10.66
N LYS A 68 4.70 5.24 -11.79
CA LYS A 68 3.86 5.24 -12.99
C LYS A 68 3.93 3.88 -13.67
N VAL A 69 2.78 3.20 -13.77
CA VAL A 69 2.62 1.98 -14.58
C VAL A 69 2.96 2.27 -16.05
N HIS A 70 3.73 1.37 -16.68
CA HIS A 70 4.33 1.46 -18.03
C HIS A 70 5.65 2.25 -18.20
N ALA A 71 6.40 2.55 -17.12
CA ALA A 71 7.74 3.11 -17.27
C ALA A 71 8.86 2.06 -17.55
N GLY A 72 8.52 0.77 -17.74
CA GLY A 72 9.49 -0.31 -17.90
C GLY A 72 10.31 -0.62 -16.63
N ASN A 73 9.77 -0.28 -15.46
CA ASN A 73 10.43 -0.53 -14.18
C ASN A 73 10.15 -1.96 -13.72
N ARG A 74 11.17 -2.84 -13.76
CA ARG A 74 11.08 -4.25 -13.36
C ARG A 74 10.52 -4.45 -11.95
N ASP A 75 10.80 -3.53 -11.03
CA ASP A 75 10.32 -3.63 -9.64
C ASP A 75 8.79 -3.49 -9.55
N ASN A 76 8.18 -2.67 -10.42
CA ASN A 76 6.72 -2.51 -10.47
C ASN A 76 6.04 -3.72 -11.10
N GLU A 77 6.66 -4.31 -12.12
CA GLU A 77 6.16 -5.54 -12.76
C GLU A 77 6.22 -6.73 -11.79
N LEU A 78 7.27 -6.83 -10.98
CA LEU A 78 7.37 -7.81 -9.90
C LEU A 78 6.29 -7.60 -8.83
N ALA A 79 6.08 -6.36 -8.37
CA ALA A 79 5.05 -6.05 -7.38
C ALA A 79 3.65 -6.40 -7.90
N ASP A 80 3.32 -6.04 -9.14
CA ASP A 80 2.04 -6.35 -9.79
C ASP A 80 1.85 -7.86 -9.99
N HIS A 81 2.93 -8.57 -10.34
CA HIS A 81 2.93 -10.04 -10.42
C HIS A 81 2.65 -10.68 -9.05
N PHE A 82 3.32 -10.23 -7.97
CA PHE A 82 3.04 -10.74 -6.62
C PHE A 82 1.63 -10.38 -6.15
N ALA A 83 1.12 -9.19 -6.45
CA ALA A 83 -0.26 -8.78 -6.13
C ALA A 83 -1.30 -9.64 -6.87
N LYS A 84 -1.05 -9.98 -8.14
CA LYS A 84 -1.88 -10.93 -8.91
C LYS A 84 -1.87 -12.32 -8.30
N ILE A 85 -0.71 -12.83 -7.89
CA ILE A 85 -0.62 -14.13 -7.22
C ILE A 85 -1.38 -14.09 -5.88
N ALA A 86 -1.16 -13.05 -5.05
CA ALA A 86 -1.80 -12.92 -3.74
C ALA A 86 -3.33 -12.83 -3.85
N SER A 87 -3.84 -12.07 -4.83
CA SER A 87 -5.28 -11.97 -5.08
C SER A 87 -5.90 -13.27 -5.62
N SER A 88 -5.11 -14.11 -6.30
CA SER A 88 -5.56 -15.42 -6.81
C SER A 88 -5.51 -16.55 -5.76
N CYS A 89 -4.62 -16.46 -4.76
CA CYS A 89 -4.34 -17.56 -3.84
C CYS A 89 -4.85 -17.36 -2.41
N GLY A 90 -5.28 -16.15 -2.01
CA GLY A 90 -5.78 -15.89 -0.65
C GLY A 90 -4.80 -16.20 0.49
N THR A 91 -3.52 -16.46 0.16
CA THR A 91 -2.49 -16.90 1.11
C THR A 91 -1.48 -15.78 1.29
N GLU A 92 -1.14 -15.45 2.54
CA GLU A 92 -0.02 -14.56 2.88
C GLU A 92 1.27 -15.11 2.27
N MET A 93 1.77 -14.45 1.23
CA MET A 93 3.11 -14.72 0.75
C MET A 93 4.10 -13.95 1.62
N SER A 94 4.93 -14.68 2.37
CA SER A 94 6.14 -14.12 2.97
C SER A 94 7.06 -13.63 1.85
N ILE A 95 7.08 -12.32 1.63
CA ILE A 95 8.09 -11.69 0.78
C ILE A 95 9.37 -11.61 1.62
N PRO A 96 10.50 -12.22 1.19
CA PRO A 96 11.74 -12.09 1.92
C PRO A 96 12.23 -10.65 1.84
N ALA A 97 12.49 -10.04 2.99
CA ALA A 97 13.23 -8.79 3.06
C ALA A 97 14.65 -9.05 2.56
N ARG A 98 15.07 -8.31 1.53
CA ARG A 98 16.44 -8.33 1.03
C ARG A 98 17.20 -7.13 1.57
#